data_AF-A0A8H6MS15-F1
#
_entry.id   AF-A0A8H6MS15-F1
#
_cell.length_a   1.000
_cell.length_b   1.000
_cell.length_c   1.000
_cell.angle_alpha   90.00
_cell.angle_beta   90.00
_cell.angle_gamma   90.00
#
_symmetry.space_group_name_H-M   'P 1'
#
loop_
_entity.id
_entity.type
_entity.pdbx_description
1 polymer ?
#
loop_
_entity_poly.entity_id
_entity_poly.type
_entity_poly.pdbx_seq_one_letter_code
_entity_poly.pdbx_strand_id
1 'polypeptide(L)'
;MEDLVRSFNLLRRPETSPSGLPNHYVFGVRQIPLDQPSNMVLAVNPQSRFLFTDGPDKILSLPSVSARVEVVIRLLLEMFINGIDPENSLVTKEEPNELCRVGTCSAEESQILDESHTVLLEKFSEALGLNLAPLPQDVAPGDPSRCHGCRRMGENFSAPLWKCSACQQAWYHSQDCQRNQWKEHKPTCLANRAAPAPNQKASGPSMSSSNSKSIASAYYNKVAHLTAEGQALIRSLSLKYPPTRTAPEGLRKPLRRLVLAGKDTPENLKLLFGPNWSSQAKEYEDARMEVPIDPPRGSPSYAMNAYHDNGAPPSTPRPASDAEREKVAQIRGLQAKIRERVGAGKAPSWDDREAILLSFGPNWPEHLQTYMLATNTMDQGVQPR
;
A
#
# COMPACT_ATOMS: atom_id res chain seq x y z
N MET A 1 -24.33 -33.56 -6.17
CA MET A 1 -23.39 -32.97 -5.19
C MET A 1 -22.96 -33.98 -4.14
N GLU A 2 -23.91 -34.67 -3.49
CA GLU A 2 -23.59 -35.70 -2.48
C GLU A 2 -22.65 -36.79 -2.97
N ASP A 3 -22.85 -37.30 -4.20
CA ASP A 3 -21.96 -38.32 -4.77
C ASP A 3 -20.53 -37.81 -5.01
N LEU A 4 -20.37 -36.55 -5.42
CA LEU A 4 -19.05 -35.92 -5.57
C LEU A 4 -18.36 -35.78 -4.21
N VAL A 5 -19.08 -35.32 -3.19
CA VAL A 5 -18.55 -35.23 -1.82
C VAL A 5 -18.17 -36.62 -1.30
N ARG A 6 -18.99 -37.64 -1.56
CA ARG A 6 -18.70 -39.03 -1.19
C ARG A 6 -17.43 -39.52 -1.88
N SER A 7 -17.32 -39.36 -3.19
CA SER A 7 -16.14 -39.75 -3.97
C SER A 7 -14.88 -39.00 -3.53
N PHE A 8 -14.97 -37.70 -3.30
CA PHE A 8 -13.85 -36.89 -2.79
C PHE A 8 -13.38 -37.36 -1.41
N ASN A 9 -14.32 -37.68 -0.52
CA ASN A 9 -13.98 -38.20 0.81
C ASN A 9 -13.33 -39.59 0.79
N LEU A 10 -13.45 -40.34 -0.31
CA LEU A 10 -12.75 -41.61 -0.50
C LEU A 10 -11.31 -41.43 -1.01
N LEU A 11 -10.92 -40.23 -1.43
CA LEU A 11 -9.55 -39.95 -1.89
C LEU A 11 -8.57 -40.02 -0.72
N ARG A 12 -7.36 -40.54 -0.99
CA ARG A 12 -6.24 -40.46 -0.04
C ARG A 12 -5.87 -38.99 0.20
N ARG A 13 -5.51 -38.67 1.44
CA ARG A 13 -5.09 -37.33 1.86
C ARG A 13 -3.63 -37.36 2.33
N PRO A 14 -2.66 -37.59 1.42
CA PRO A 14 -1.26 -37.62 1.83
C PRO A 14 -0.84 -36.25 2.35
N GLU A 15 0.06 -36.22 3.34
CA GLU A 15 0.64 -34.96 3.82
C GLU A 15 1.48 -34.26 2.75
N THR A 16 1.99 -35.03 1.78
CA THR A 16 2.81 -34.55 0.68
C THR A 16 2.23 -34.94 -0.69
N SER A 17 2.48 -34.08 -1.66
CA SER A 17 2.26 -34.33 -3.10
C SER A 17 3.22 -35.42 -3.63
N PRO A 18 3.00 -35.96 -4.84
CA PRO A 18 3.91 -36.94 -5.44
C PRO A 18 5.36 -36.46 -5.59
N SER A 19 5.60 -35.14 -5.63
CA SER A 19 6.94 -34.55 -5.65
C SER A 19 7.57 -34.37 -4.27
N GLY A 20 6.93 -34.86 -3.19
CA GLY A 20 7.42 -34.76 -1.82
C GLY A 20 7.20 -33.40 -1.14
N LEU A 21 6.51 -32.46 -1.80
CA LEU A 21 6.19 -31.15 -1.21
C LEU A 21 4.88 -31.21 -0.43
N PRO A 22 4.67 -30.35 0.59
CA PRO A 22 3.39 -30.19 1.28
C PRO A 22 2.18 -30.23 0.34
N ASN A 23 1.19 -31.03 0.70
CA ASN A 23 -0.08 -31.16 -0.02
C ASN A 23 -0.98 -29.93 0.24
N HIS A 24 -0.50 -28.77 -0.19
CA HIS A 24 -1.13 -27.46 0.00
C HIS A 24 -1.48 -26.86 -1.35
N TYR A 25 -2.73 -26.40 -1.50
CA TYR A 25 -3.23 -25.79 -2.72
C TYR A 25 -3.95 -24.49 -2.40
N VAL A 26 -3.71 -23.49 -3.25
CA VAL A 26 -4.42 -22.22 -3.25
C VAL A 26 -5.27 -22.19 -4.50
N PHE A 27 -6.55 -21.85 -4.36
CA PHE A 27 -7.46 -21.80 -5.49
C PHE A 27 -8.10 -20.42 -5.68
N GLY A 28 -8.58 -20.18 -6.89
CA GLY A 28 -9.40 -19.01 -7.17
C GLY A 28 -10.11 -19.09 -8.51
N VAL A 29 -11.09 -18.20 -8.67
CA VAL A 29 -11.86 -18.07 -9.91
C VAL A 29 -11.22 -17.00 -10.78
N ARG A 30 -11.04 -17.28 -12.07
CA ARG A 30 -10.51 -16.34 -13.06
C ARG A 30 -11.38 -16.32 -14.30
N GLN A 31 -11.44 -15.16 -14.96
CA GLN A 31 -12.17 -14.99 -16.21
C GLN A 31 -11.26 -15.36 -17.38
N ILE A 32 -11.80 -16.10 -18.36
CA ILE A 32 -11.11 -16.46 -19.59
C ILE A 32 -11.77 -15.78 -20.81
N PRO A 33 -10.99 -15.42 -21.84
CA PRO A 33 -11.47 -14.68 -23.00
C PRO A 33 -12.09 -15.61 -24.05
N LEU A 34 -13.25 -16.19 -23.75
CA LEU A 34 -14.09 -16.88 -24.74
C LEU A 34 -15.16 -15.92 -25.30
N ASP A 35 -15.76 -16.28 -26.43
CA ASP A 35 -16.85 -15.52 -27.09
C ASP A 35 -18.00 -15.19 -26.12
N GLN A 36 -18.22 -16.05 -25.13
CA GLN A 36 -19.04 -15.75 -23.96
C GLN A 36 -18.13 -15.60 -22.74
N PRO A 37 -18.24 -14.50 -21.96
CA PRO A 37 -17.51 -14.33 -20.70
C PRO A 37 -17.68 -15.55 -19.82
N SER A 38 -16.60 -16.30 -19.67
CA SER A 38 -16.58 -17.57 -18.95
C SER A 38 -15.52 -17.53 -17.88
N ASN A 39 -15.70 -18.32 -16.84
CA ASN A 39 -14.81 -18.41 -15.70
C ASN A 39 -14.24 -19.82 -15.59
N MET A 40 -13.01 -19.91 -15.10
CA MET A 40 -12.38 -21.16 -14.70
C MET A 40 -12.00 -21.12 -13.23
N VAL A 41 -12.02 -22.28 -12.60
CA VAL A 41 -11.43 -22.50 -11.29
C VAL A 41 -10.01 -23.00 -11.50
N LEU A 42 -9.06 -22.38 -10.80
CA LEU A 42 -7.66 -22.78 -10.78
C LEU A 42 -7.30 -23.21 -9.37
N ALA A 43 -6.55 -24.30 -9.21
CA ALA A 43 -5.92 -24.69 -7.95
C ALA A 43 -4.42 -24.91 -8.19
N VAL A 44 -3.58 -24.18 -7.44
CA VAL A 44 -2.13 -24.16 -7.61
C VAL A 44 -1.44 -24.60 -6.33
N ASN A 45 -0.49 -25.52 -6.43
CA ASN A 45 0.46 -25.77 -5.35
C ASN A 45 1.53 -24.66 -5.37
N PRO A 46 1.63 -23.80 -4.31
CA PRO A 46 2.51 -22.64 -4.36
C PRO A 46 3.99 -22.97 -4.56
N GLN A 47 4.43 -24.15 -4.11
CA GLN A 47 5.83 -24.53 -4.14
C GLN A 47 6.22 -25.23 -5.46
N SER A 48 5.45 -26.22 -5.92
CA SER A 48 5.75 -26.89 -7.21
C SER A 48 5.28 -26.12 -8.42
N ARG A 49 4.37 -25.14 -8.24
CA ARG A 49 3.61 -24.49 -9.32
C ARG A 49 2.76 -25.47 -10.14
N PHE A 50 2.51 -26.65 -9.58
CA PHE A 50 1.58 -27.60 -10.18
C PHE A 50 0.17 -27.00 -10.18
N LEU A 51 -0.48 -27.04 -11.32
CA LEU A 51 -1.73 -26.33 -11.59
C LEU A 51 -2.79 -27.34 -12.04
N PHE A 52 -3.93 -27.31 -11.35
CA PHE A 52 -5.17 -27.90 -11.82
C PHE A 52 -6.13 -26.81 -12.29
N THR A 53 -6.96 -27.16 -13.26
CA THR A 53 -7.95 -26.25 -13.84
C THR A 53 -9.23 -26.97 -14.18
N ASP A 54 -10.36 -26.32 -13.96
CA ASP A 54 -11.68 -26.84 -14.34
C ASP A 54 -12.63 -25.69 -14.76
N GLY A 55 -13.63 -26.02 -15.57
CA GLY A 55 -14.46 -25.09 -16.34
C GLY A 55 -14.30 -25.28 -17.85
N PRO A 56 -14.80 -24.34 -18.69
CA PRO A 56 -15.41 -23.06 -18.35
C PRO A 56 -16.83 -23.15 -17.74
N ASP A 57 -17.18 -22.21 -16.86
CA ASP A 57 -18.52 -22.03 -16.30
C ASP A 57 -18.86 -20.54 -16.06
N LYS A 58 -20.12 -20.18 -15.87
CA LYS A 58 -20.64 -18.80 -15.75
C LYS A 58 -20.64 -18.26 -14.31
N ILE A 59 -19.63 -18.65 -13.53
CA ILE A 59 -19.54 -18.45 -12.08
C ILE A 59 -19.83 -16.99 -11.67
N LEU A 60 -19.05 -16.03 -12.14
CA LEU A 60 -19.15 -14.62 -11.71
C LEU A 60 -20.45 -13.94 -12.13
N SER A 61 -21.17 -14.50 -13.10
CA SER A 61 -22.47 -13.98 -13.56
C SER A 61 -23.66 -14.50 -12.74
N LEU A 62 -23.45 -15.46 -11.85
CA LEU A 62 -24.52 -16.01 -11.02
C LEU A 62 -25.01 -14.97 -9.99
N PRO A 63 -26.33 -14.91 -9.73
CA PRO A 63 -26.95 -13.80 -9.01
C PRO A 63 -26.67 -13.81 -7.49
N SER A 64 -26.26 -14.94 -6.92
CA SER A 64 -26.05 -15.07 -5.47
C SER A 64 -24.66 -15.62 -5.14
N VAL A 65 -24.17 -15.31 -3.94
CA VAL A 65 -22.91 -15.91 -3.43
C VAL A 65 -23.07 -17.42 -3.29
N SER A 66 -24.23 -17.90 -2.82
CA SER A 66 -24.47 -19.33 -2.65
C SER A 66 -24.41 -20.10 -3.97
N ALA A 67 -25.00 -19.56 -5.05
CA ALA A 67 -24.93 -20.19 -6.37
C ALA A 67 -23.49 -20.22 -6.91
N ARG A 68 -22.73 -19.15 -6.67
CA ARG A 68 -21.29 -19.09 -7.01
C ARG A 68 -20.48 -20.15 -6.28
N VAL A 69 -20.69 -20.25 -4.97
CA VAL A 69 -20.01 -21.23 -4.12
C VAL A 69 -20.35 -22.66 -4.53
N GLU A 70 -21.61 -22.96 -4.82
CA GLU A 70 -22.04 -24.29 -5.25
C GLU A 70 -21.32 -24.74 -6.53
N VAL A 71 -21.24 -23.88 -7.54
CA VAL A 71 -20.51 -24.18 -8.78
C VAL A 71 -19.02 -24.32 -8.53
N VAL A 72 -18.40 -23.43 -7.73
CA VAL A 72 -16.96 -23.52 -7.41
C VAL A 72 -16.64 -24.81 -6.66
N ILE A 73 -17.46 -25.20 -5.67
CA ILE A 73 -17.27 -26.45 -4.92
C ILE A 73 -17.38 -27.64 -5.86
N ARG A 74 -18.39 -27.66 -6.75
CA ARG A 74 -18.56 -28.73 -7.74
C ARG A 74 -17.29 -28.93 -8.57
N LEU A 75 -16.80 -27.84 -9.19
CA LEU A 75 -15.60 -27.86 -10.03
C LEU A 75 -14.35 -28.26 -9.24
N LEU A 76 -14.18 -27.79 -8.00
CA LEU A 76 -13.05 -28.22 -7.17
C LEU A 76 -13.12 -29.72 -6.86
N LEU A 77 -14.28 -30.26 -6.52
CA LEU A 77 -14.42 -31.69 -6.23
C LEU A 77 -14.14 -32.53 -7.47
N GLU A 78 -14.74 -32.18 -8.61
CA GLU A 78 -14.51 -32.85 -9.90
C GLU A 78 -13.00 -32.82 -10.27
N MET A 79 -12.37 -31.66 -10.13
CA MET A 79 -10.93 -31.47 -10.35
C MET A 79 -10.05 -32.40 -9.51
N PHE A 80 -10.29 -32.51 -8.20
CA PHE A 80 -9.47 -33.39 -7.34
C PHE A 80 -9.78 -34.88 -7.53
N ILE A 81 -11.05 -35.23 -7.77
CA ILE A 81 -11.45 -36.62 -8.06
C ILE A 81 -10.79 -37.12 -9.34
N ASN A 82 -10.76 -36.28 -10.38
CA ASN A 82 -10.25 -36.67 -11.70
C ASN A 82 -8.72 -36.45 -11.83
N GLY A 83 -8.16 -35.50 -11.08
CA GLY A 83 -6.76 -35.09 -11.19
C GLY A 83 -5.78 -35.90 -10.33
N ILE A 84 -6.27 -36.61 -9.31
CA ILE A 84 -5.44 -37.51 -8.51
C ILE A 84 -5.42 -38.88 -9.21
N ASP A 85 -4.23 -39.29 -9.64
CA ASP A 85 -3.97 -40.54 -10.37
C ASP A 85 -4.80 -41.72 -9.82
N PRO A 86 -5.81 -42.22 -10.56
CA PRO A 86 -6.69 -43.27 -10.09
C PRO A 86 -5.95 -44.60 -9.86
N GLU A 87 -4.81 -44.83 -10.51
CA GLU A 87 -4.05 -46.08 -10.37
C GLU A 87 -3.29 -46.18 -9.04
N ASN A 88 -3.09 -45.06 -8.32
CA ASN A 88 -2.46 -45.03 -7.00
C ASN A 88 -3.47 -44.89 -5.82
N SER A 89 -4.78 -44.94 -6.09
CA SER A 89 -5.84 -44.52 -5.17
C SER A 89 -6.59 -45.64 -4.44
N LEU A 90 -6.10 -46.89 -4.43
CA LEU A 90 -6.74 -47.98 -3.67
C LEU A 90 -6.38 -47.91 -2.17
N VAL A 91 -7.35 -47.49 -1.35
CA VAL A 91 -7.23 -47.15 0.08
C VAL A 91 -7.01 -48.35 1.02
N THR A 92 -6.03 -48.22 1.92
CA THR A 92 -6.06 -48.80 3.27
C THR A 92 -6.89 -47.88 4.18
N LYS A 93 -7.89 -48.42 4.88
CA LYS A 93 -8.80 -47.67 5.77
C LYS A 93 -8.04 -47.03 6.94
N GLU A 94 -7.58 -45.79 6.78
CA GLU A 94 -7.24 -44.94 7.93
C GLU A 94 -8.45 -44.05 8.25
N GLU A 95 -8.75 -43.90 9.54
CA GLU A 95 -9.89 -43.11 9.98
C GLU A 95 -9.71 -41.63 9.62
N PRO A 96 -10.82 -40.92 9.31
CA PRO A 96 -10.76 -39.52 8.90
C PRO A 96 -10.25 -38.64 10.03
N ASN A 97 -9.00 -38.17 9.90
CA ASN A 97 -8.45 -37.08 10.71
C ASN A 97 -9.33 -35.82 10.62
N GLU A 98 -9.26 -34.98 11.66
CA GLU A 98 -9.97 -33.70 11.80
C GLU A 98 -10.01 -32.89 10.49
N LEU A 99 -11.18 -32.29 10.20
CA LEU A 99 -11.36 -31.41 9.05
C LEU A 99 -10.34 -30.26 9.09
N CYS A 100 -9.45 -30.21 8.08
CA CYS A 100 -8.52 -29.10 7.93
C CYS A 100 -9.27 -27.77 7.80
N ARG A 101 -8.77 -26.73 8.48
CA ARG A 101 -9.32 -25.36 8.37
C ARG A 101 -8.94 -24.76 7.01
N VAL A 102 -9.94 -24.25 6.29
CA VAL A 102 -9.73 -23.44 5.08
C VAL A 102 -9.29 -22.04 5.52
N GLY A 103 -8.04 -21.68 5.21
CA GLY A 103 -7.47 -20.36 5.50
C GLY A 103 -7.70 -19.35 4.37
N THR A 104 -7.38 -18.08 4.64
CA THR A 104 -7.28 -17.04 3.61
C THR A 104 -5.90 -17.07 2.95
N CYS A 105 -5.87 -16.88 1.64
CA CYS A 105 -4.66 -16.78 0.81
C CYS A 105 -3.73 -15.63 1.26
N SER A 106 -2.41 -15.87 1.34
CA SER A 106 -1.41 -14.82 1.58
C SER A 106 -1.22 -13.91 0.35
N ALA A 107 -0.52 -12.79 0.52
CA ALA A 107 -0.22 -11.89 -0.60
C ALA A 107 0.68 -12.57 -1.65
N GLU A 108 1.66 -13.35 -1.19
CA GLU A 108 2.57 -14.14 -2.03
C GLU A 108 1.80 -15.23 -2.78
N GLU A 109 0.93 -15.97 -2.09
CA GLU A 109 0.08 -16.99 -2.70
C GLU A 109 -0.87 -16.41 -3.76
N SER A 110 -1.41 -15.21 -3.51
CA SER A 110 -2.25 -14.52 -4.49
C SER A 110 -1.45 -14.15 -5.75
N GLN A 111 -0.21 -13.68 -5.59
CA GLN A 111 0.67 -13.40 -6.72
C GLN A 111 0.97 -14.67 -7.53
N ILE A 112 1.21 -15.79 -6.85
CA ILE A 112 1.44 -17.09 -7.51
C ILE A 112 0.25 -17.50 -8.36
N LEU A 113 -0.97 -17.33 -7.84
CA LEU A 113 -2.20 -17.64 -8.57
C LEU A 113 -2.36 -16.77 -9.83
N ASP A 114 -1.97 -15.50 -9.77
CA ASP A 114 -2.01 -14.58 -10.93
C ASP A 114 -0.95 -14.91 -11.99
N GLU A 115 0.26 -15.29 -11.56
CA GLU A 115 1.33 -15.76 -12.45
C GLU A 115 0.90 -17.06 -13.18
N SER A 116 0.39 -18.04 -12.42
CA SER A 116 -0.09 -19.32 -12.99
C SER A 116 -1.26 -19.13 -13.95
N HIS A 117 -2.17 -18.20 -13.66
CA HIS A 117 -3.26 -17.85 -14.57
C HIS A 117 -2.75 -17.25 -15.90
N THR A 118 -1.72 -16.41 -15.84
CA THR A 118 -1.12 -15.82 -17.04
C THR A 118 -0.52 -16.90 -17.95
N VAL A 119 0.26 -17.82 -17.38
CA VAL A 119 0.84 -18.95 -18.11
C VAL A 119 -0.24 -19.86 -18.71
N LEU A 120 -1.34 -20.08 -17.96
CA LEU A 120 -2.47 -20.86 -18.46
C LEU A 120 -3.11 -20.21 -19.69
N LEU A 121 -3.36 -18.89 -19.64
CA LEU A 121 -3.95 -18.17 -20.75
C LEU A 121 -3.07 -18.20 -22.01
N GLU A 122 -1.76 -18.10 -21.86
CA GLU A 122 -0.83 -18.24 -22.99
C GLU A 122 -0.96 -19.62 -23.66
N LYS A 123 -0.89 -20.70 -22.87
CA LYS A 123 -1.07 -22.07 -23.38
C LYS A 123 -2.44 -22.30 -24.01
N PHE A 124 -3.48 -21.75 -23.40
CA PHE A 124 -4.85 -21.86 -23.91
C PHE A 124 -5.02 -21.13 -25.25
N SER A 125 -4.38 -19.97 -25.40
CA SER A 125 -4.34 -19.21 -26.65
C SER A 125 -3.67 -20.01 -27.76
N GLU A 126 -2.49 -20.55 -27.47
CA GLU A 126 -1.72 -21.39 -28.39
C GLU A 126 -2.54 -22.61 -28.84
N ALA A 127 -3.17 -23.31 -27.90
CA ALA A 127 -3.91 -24.55 -28.18
C ALA A 127 -5.15 -24.34 -29.05
N LEU A 128 -5.87 -23.25 -28.87
CA LEU A 128 -7.07 -22.96 -29.66
C LEU A 128 -6.77 -22.33 -31.02
N GLY A 129 -5.49 -22.09 -31.35
CA GLY A 129 -5.11 -21.33 -32.53
C GLY A 129 -5.75 -19.93 -32.57
N LEU A 130 -6.24 -19.47 -31.42
CA LEU A 130 -6.75 -18.14 -31.28
C LEU A 130 -5.51 -17.26 -31.29
N ASN A 131 -5.40 -16.43 -32.32
CA ASN A 131 -4.77 -15.14 -32.14
C ASN A 131 -5.66 -14.36 -31.16
N LEU A 132 -5.66 -14.76 -29.89
CA LEU A 132 -6.04 -13.88 -28.81
C LEU A 132 -5.12 -12.69 -29.01
N ALA A 133 -5.68 -11.63 -29.59
CA ALA A 133 -4.97 -10.37 -29.74
C ALA A 133 -4.28 -10.15 -28.40
N PRO A 134 -2.94 -9.95 -28.39
CA PRO A 134 -2.14 -10.00 -27.18
C PRO A 134 -2.91 -9.32 -26.06
N LEU A 135 -3.07 -10.03 -24.92
CA LEU A 135 -3.76 -9.56 -23.70
C LEU A 135 -3.83 -8.05 -23.70
N PRO A 136 -5.05 -7.46 -23.71
CA PRO A 136 -5.39 -6.18 -24.34
C PRO A 136 -4.17 -5.33 -24.65
N GLN A 137 -3.90 -5.19 -25.95
CA GLN A 137 -2.88 -4.32 -26.59
C GLN A 137 -2.37 -3.28 -25.60
N ASP A 138 -1.04 -3.26 -25.41
CA ASP A 138 -0.34 -2.23 -24.66
C ASP A 138 -1.11 -0.91 -24.74
N VAL A 139 -1.62 -0.45 -23.59
CA VAL A 139 -2.43 0.77 -23.54
C VAL A 139 -1.63 1.84 -24.25
N ALA A 140 -2.16 2.31 -25.39
CA ALA A 140 -1.42 3.20 -26.26
C ALA A 140 -1.04 4.45 -25.45
N PRO A 141 0.21 4.92 -25.52
CA PRO A 141 0.60 6.16 -24.85
C PRO A 141 -0.40 7.27 -25.18
N GLY A 142 -1.01 7.85 -24.16
CA GLY A 142 -2.02 8.90 -24.26
C GLY A 142 -3.44 8.44 -23.94
N ASP A 143 -3.75 7.15 -23.94
CA ASP A 143 -5.11 6.64 -23.68
C ASP A 143 -5.51 6.82 -22.19
N PRO A 144 -6.50 7.71 -21.90
CA PRO A 144 -6.97 7.97 -20.54
C PRO A 144 -8.00 6.95 -20.06
N SER A 145 -8.48 6.05 -20.92
CA SER A 145 -9.59 5.15 -20.60
C SER A 145 -9.17 3.98 -19.71
N ARG A 146 -7.87 3.70 -19.57
CA ARG A 146 -7.33 2.53 -18.85
C ARG A 146 -6.10 2.85 -18.03
N CYS A 147 -6.00 2.20 -16.87
CA CYS A 147 -4.76 2.21 -16.08
C CYS A 147 -3.68 1.43 -16.84
N HIS A 148 -2.56 2.07 -17.18
CA HIS A 148 -1.43 1.42 -17.85
C HIS A 148 -0.79 0.33 -16.98
N GLY A 149 -0.91 0.42 -15.64
CA GLY A 149 -0.36 -0.59 -14.73
C GLY A 149 -1.19 -1.87 -14.61
N CYS A 150 -2.50 -1.77 -14.39
CA CYS A 150 -3.37 -2.94 -14.17
C CYS A 150 -4.40 -3.20 -15.28
N ARG A 151 -4.37 -2.40 -16.35
CA ARG A 151 -5.21 -2.50 -17.57
C ARG A 151 -6.73 -2.39 -17.36
N ARG A 152 -7.19 -2.17 -16.13
CA ARG A 152 -8.61 -1.92 -15.81
C ARG A 152 -9.05 -0.55 -16.34
N MET A 153 -10.31 -0.46 -16.75
CA MET A 153 -10.91 0.78 -17.25
C MET A 153 -11.01 1.84 -16.14
N GLY A 154 -10.87 3.11 -16.52
CA GLY A 154 -10.98 4.28 -15.64
C GLY A 154 -12.31 4.32 -14.87
N GLU A 155 -13.38 3.89 -15.52
CA GLU A 155 -14.74 3.80 -14.95
C GLU A 155 -14.85 2.82 -13.77
N ASN A 156 -13.94 1.85 -13.66
CA ASN A 156 -13.92 0.88 -12.56
C ASN A 156 -13.30 1.45 -11.27
N PHE A 157 -12.86 2.72 -11.29
CA PHE A 157 -12.24 3.38 -10.15
C PHE A 157 -13.11 4.53 -9.67
N SER A 158 -13.18 4.71 -8.35
CA SER A 158 -13.91 5.84 -7.73
C SER A 158 -13.22 7.19 -7.95
N ALA A 159 -11.94 7.19 -8.35
CA ALA A 159 -11.16 8.38 -8.63
C ALA A 159 -10.64 8.38 -10.08
N PRO A 160 -10.50 9.57 -10.71
CA PRO A 160 -9.89 9.68 -12.03
C PRO A 160 -8.46 9.13 -12.05
N LEU A 161 -8.04 8.59 -13.20
CA LEU A 161 -6.66 8.15 -13.40
C LEU A 161 -5.70 9.34 -13.38
N TRP A 162 -4.50 9.12 -12.86
CA TRP A 162 -3.44 10.11 -12.76
C TRP A 162 -2.41 9.94 -13.87
N LYS A 163 -1.97 11.05 -14.48
CA LYS A 163 -0.92 11.03 -15.49
C LYS A 163 0.46 10.81 -14.86
N CYS A 164 1.33 10.10 -15.58
CA CYS A 164 2.75 10.07 -15.29
C CYS A 164 3.32 11.49 -15.39
N SER A 165 3.86 12.03 -14.30
CA SER A 165 4.30 13.43 -14.28
C SER A 165 5.49 13.75 -15.22
N ALA A 166 6.27 12.74 -15.64
CA ALA A 166 7.42 12.93 -16.53
C ALA A 166 7.03 12.98 -18.01
N CYS A 167 6.29 11.98 -18.51
CA CYS A 167 5.93 11.91 -19.93
C CYS A 167 4.53 12.46 -20.23
N GLN A 168 3.64 12.52 -19.23
CA GLN A 168 2.23 12.92 -19.37
C GLN A 168 1.40 12.04 -20.33
N GLN A 169 1.95 10.90 -20.78
CA GLN A 169 1.31 9.98 -21.72
C GLN A 169 0.74 8.72 -21.05
N ALA A 170 1.31 8.26 -19.93
CA ALA A 170 0.78 7.09 -19.22
C ALA A 170 -0.19 7.50 -18.11
N TRP A 171 -1.21 6.67 -17.85
CA TRP A 171 -2.26 6.91 -16.87
C TRP A 171 -2.34 5.78 -15.83
N TYR A 172 -2.48 6.10 -14.55
CA TYR A 172 -2.48 5.14 -13.45
C TYR A 172 -3.56 5.45 -12.42
N HIS A 173 -4.25 4.44 -11.89
CA HIS A 173 -5.24 4.67 -10.83
C HIS A 173 -4.59 4.87 -9.44
N SER A 174 -3.33 4.46 -9.29
CA SER A 174 -2.58 4.53 -8.04
C SER A 174 -1.08 4.59 -8.30
N GLN A 175 -0.34 5.11 -7.31
CA GLN A 175 1.12 5.16 -7.36
C GLN A 175 1.76 3.75 -7.42
N ASP A 176 1.13 2.75 -6.81
CA ASP A 176 1.65 1.38 -6.81
C ASP A 176 1.54 0.74 -8.20
N CYS A 177 0.44 0.98 -8.92
CA CYS A 177 0.32 0.57 -10.32
C CYS A 177 1.41 1.19 -11.21
N GLN A 178 1.77 2.45 -10.98
CA GLN A 178 2.86 3.10 -11.68
C GLN A 178 4.23 2.46 -11.37
N ARG A 179 4.49 2.13 -10.11
CA ARG A 179 5.75 1.49 -9.69
C ARG A 179 5.89 0.09 -10.26
N ASN A 180 4.82 -0.69 -10.22
CA ASN A 180 4.80 -2.06 -10.74
C ASN A 180 5.09 -2.08 -12.24
N GLN A 181 4.53 -1.14 -13.00
CA GLN A 181 4.77 -1.02 -14.44
C GLN A 181 6.08 -0.28 -14.80
N TRP A 182 6.86 0.22 -13.83
CA TRP A 182 7.96 1.14 -14.13
C TRP A 182 9.05 0.54 -15.02
N LYS A 183 9.35 -0.76 -14.87
CA LYS A 183 10.37 -1.44 -15.70
C LYS A 183 10.01 -1.39 -17.19
N GLU A 184 8.74 -1.60 -17.51
CA GLU A 184 8.20 -1.58 -18.88
C GLU A 184 7.95 -0.14 -19.37
N HIS A 185 7.49 0.74 -18.49
CA HIS A 185 7.18 2.13 -18.83
C HIS A 185 8.44 3.00 -19.01
N LYS A 186 9.53 2.73 -18.30
CA LYS A 186 10.71 3.62 -18.27
C LYS A 186 11.27 3.95 -19.68
N PRO A 187 11.46 3.01 -20.61
CA PRO A 187 11.93 3.31 -21.97
C PRO A 187 10.98 4.27 -22.71
N THR A 188 9.67 4.00 -22.67
CA THR A 188 8.65 4.84 -23.33
C THR A 188 8.48 6.19 -22.64
N CYS A 189 8.62 6.25 -21.32
CA CYS A 189 8.59 7.48 -20.55
C CYS A 189 9.73 8.43 -20.95
N LEU A 190 10.94 7.90 -21.17
CA LEU A 190 12.10 8.69 -21.57
C LEU A 190 11.97 9.17 -23.03
N ALA A 191 11.50 8.30 -23.93
CA ALA A 191 11.26 8.65 -25.33
C ALA A 191 10.19 9.74 -25.51
N ASN A 192 9.13 9.70 -24.69
CA ASN A 192 8.01 10.65 -24.76
C ASN A 192 8.16 11.85 -23.83
N ARG A 193 9.32 12.01 -23.18
CA ARG A 193 9.56 13.16 -22.33
C ARG A 193 9.72 14.38 -23.23
N ALA A 194 8.86 15.38 -23.05
CA ALA A 194 8.98 16.63 -23.79
C ALA A 194 10.41 17.18 -23.66
N ALA A 195 11.06 17.43 -24.80
CA ALA A 195 12.37 18.06 -24.79
C ALA A 195 12.26 19.41 -24.07
N PRO A 196 13.19 19.74 -23.16
CA PRO A 196 13.17 21.02 -22.46
C PRO A 196 13.23 22.16 -23.49
N ALA A 197 12.23 23.04 -23.50
CA ALA A 197 12.17 24.15 -24.44
C ALA A 197 13.41 25.06 -24.29
N PRO A 198 14.05 25.51 -25.40
CA PRO A 198 15.37 26.13 -25.38
C PRO A 198 15.46 27.56 -24.81
N ASN A 199 14.42 28.09 -24.15
CA ASN A 199 14.43 29.49 -23.69
C ASN A 199 13.91 29.75 -22.27
N GLN A 200 13.98 28.75 -21.40
CA GLN A 200 13.86 28.96 -19.95
C GLN A 200 15.20 28.69 -19.29
N LYS A 201 15.87 29.75 -18.81
CA LYS A 201 16.98 29.61 -17.85
C LYS A 201 16.49 28.73 -16.69
N ALA A 202 17.06 27.53 -16.63
CA ALA A 202 17.07 26.59 -15.51
C ALA A 202 15.81 26.59 -14.62
N SER A 203 14.68 26.22 -15.21
CA SER A 203 13.45 25.88 -14.47
C SER A 203 13.01 24.48 -14.90
N GLY A 204 13.66 23.46 -14.33
CA GLY A 204 13.38 22.06 -14.64
C GLY A 204 12.21 21.50 -13.80
N PRO A 205 11.26 20.76 -14.39
CA PRO A 205 10.29 19.98 -13.63
C PRO A 205 10.26 18.50 -14.08
N SER A 206 9.61 17.54 -13.42
CA SER A 206 9.16 17.37 -12.04
C SER A 206 8.78 15.87 -11.95
N MET A 207 9.62 15.09 -11.27
CA MET A 207 9.38 13.69 -10.85
C MET A 207 10.23 13.49 -9.59
N SER A 208 9.89 14.27 -8.55
CA SER A 208 10.71 14.39 -7.35
C SER A 208 9.81 14.53 -6.13
N SER A 209 9.00 13.52 -5.81
CA SER A 209 8.48 13.44 -4.43
C SER A 209 9.42 12.60 -3.55
N SER A 210 10.15 11.64 -4.14
CA SER A 210 11.27 10.95 -3.48
C SER A 210 12.60 11.69 -3.64
N ASN A 211 12.80 12.42 -4.75
CA ASN A 211 14.01 13.23 -4.94
C ASN A 211 13.97 14.57 -4.18
N SER A 212 12.81 15.16 -3.90
CA SER A 212 12.74 16.44 -3.17
C SER A 212 13.10 16.30 -1.69
N LYS A 213 12.65 15.22 -1.04
CA LYS A 213 13.16 14.81 0.28
C LYS A 213 14.68 14.66 0.25
N SER A 214 15.21 14.11 -0.84
CA SER A 214 16.66 14.03 -1.07
C SER A 214 17.32 15.40 -1.21
N ILE A 215 16.70 16.39 -1.85
CA ILE A 215 17.31 17.73 -2.03
C ILE A 215 17.38 18.48 -0.70
N ALA A 216 16.26 18.61 0.03
CA ALA A 216 16.25 19.30 1.32
C ALA A 216 17.13 18.58 2.36
N SER A 217 17.09 17.25 2.37
CA SER A 217 17.96 16.43 3.22
C SER A 217 19.43 16.58 2.84
N ALA A 218 19.77 16.53 1.55
CA ALA A 218 21.14 16.75 1.10
C ALA A 218 21.62 18.17 1.43
N TYR A 219 20.75 19.18 1.30
CA TYR A 219 21.09 20.55 1.66
C TYR A 219 21.38 20.68 3.16
N TYR A 220 20.50 20.19 4.02
CA TYR A 220 20.72 20.19 5.47
C TYR A 220 22.02 19.48 5.84
N ASN A 221 22.24 18.28 5.29
CA ASN A 221 23.38 17.45 5.63
C ASN A 221 24.71 17.97 5.04
N LYS A 222 24.72 18.68 3.90
CA LYS A 222 25.95 19.04 3.17
C LYS A 222 26.22 20.54 3.06
N VAL A 223 25.21 21.39 3.16
CA VAL A 223 25.31 22.83 2.83
C VAL A 223 24.99 23.72 4.01
N ALA A 224 23.93 23.44 4.77
CA ALA A 224 23.45 24.33 5.82
C ALA A 224 24.49 24.65 6.90
N HIS A 225 25.42 23.73 7.17
CA HIS A 225 26.50 23.94 8.14
C HIS A 225 27.74 24.65 7.59
N LEU A 226 27.78 24.98 6.30
CA LEU A 226 28.91 25.67 5.67
C LEU A 226 28.86 27.20 5.85
N THR A 227 27.68 27.77 6.16
CA THR A 227 27.51 29.20 6.42
C THR A 227 27.56 29.51 7.91
N ALA A 228 28.02 30.70 8.29
CA ALA A 228 28.11 31.10 9.69
C ALA A 228 26.72 31.17 10.36
N GLU A 229 25.73 31.67 9.63
CA GLU A 229 24.34 31.78 10.08
C GLU A 229 23.71 30.41 10.28
N GLY A 230 23.91 29.49 9.33
CA GLY A 230 23.38 28.13 9.43
C GLY A 230 24.02 27.36 10.58
N GLN A 231 25.32 27.52 10.80
CA GLN A 231 25.99 26.99 11.99
C GLN A 231 25.44 27.56 13.30
N ALA A 232 25.20 28.87 13.36
CA ALA A 232 24.64 29.51 14.54
C ALA A 232 23.22 28.98 14.84
N LEU A 233 22.39 28.82 13.79
CA LEU A 233 21.06 28.27 13.92
C LEU A 233 21.09 26.81 14.40
N ILE A 234 21.90 25.94 13.79
CA ILE A 234 22.09 24.54 14.20
C ILE A 234 22.46 24.44 15.68
N ARG A 235 23.44 25.24 16.14
CA ARG A 235 23.85 25.28 17.56
C ARG A 235 22.70 25.73 18.46
N SER A 236 21.94 26.75 18.06
CA SER A 236 20.81 27.25 18.85
C SER A 236 19.65 26.25 18.98
N LEU A 237 19.59 25.26 18.10
CA LEU A 237 18.62 24.15 18.13
C LEU A 237 19.19 22.90 18.83
N SER A 238 20.37 23.01 19.44
CA SER A 238 21.11 21.90 20.07
C SER A 238 21.34 20.72 19.11
N LEU A 239 21.33 20.95 17.80
CA LEU A 239 21.56 19.93 16.79
C LEU A 239 23.06 19.65 16.67
N LYS A 240 23.43 18.39 16.46
CA LYS A 240 24.81 18.00 16.19
C LYS A 240 25.07 18.21 14.70
N TYR A 241 26.27 18.67 14.35
CA TYR A 241 26.70 18.66 12.97
C TYR A 241 26.75 17.20 12.49
N PRO A 242 26.19 16.87 11.31
CA PRO A 242 26.31 15.54 10.77
C PRO A 242 27.80 15.25 10.54
N PRO A 243 28.39 14.24 11.22
CA PRO A 243 29.73 13.81 10.90
C PRO A 243 29.81 13.44 9.42
N THR A 244 30.92 13.77 8.76
CA THR A 244 31.15 13.45 7.34
C THR A 244 31.11 11.94 7.03
N ARG A 245 31.08 11.08 8.05
CA ARG A 245 31.12 9.61 7.95
C ARG A 245 29.90 8.86 8.48
N THR A 246 28.94 9.53 9.13
CA THR A 246 27.72 8.85 9.61
C THR A 246 26.61 8.87 8.57
N ALA A 247 25.65 7.96 8.70
CA ALA A 247 24.44 8.00 7.88
C ALA A 247 23.79 9.39 7.92
N PRO A 248 23.28 9.90 6.79
CA PRO A 248 22.64 11.21 6.74
C PRO A 248 21.46 11.28 7.70
N GLU A 249 21.37 12.36 8.47
CA GLU A 249 20.26 12.56 9.40
C GLU A 249 18.99 12.91 8.61
N GLY A 250 17.86 12.32 9.00
CA GLY A 250 16.56 12.66 8.42
C GLY A 250 16.11 14.07 8.80
N LEU A 251 15.16 14.63 8.04
CA LEU A 251 14.69 16.01 8.25
C LEU A 251 13.74 16.20 9.44
N ARG A 252 13.17 15.12 9.98
CA ARG A 252 12.14 15.19 11.02
C ARG A 252 12.65 15.89 12.29
N LYS A 253 13.86 15.53 12.74
CA LYS A 253 14.46 16.08 13.94
C LYS A 253 14.78 17.57 13.84
N PRO A 254 15.50 18.07 12.82
CA PRO A 254 15.76 19.51 12.70
C PRO A 254 14.48 20.33 12.51
N LEU A 255 13.51 19.85 11.72
CA LEU A 255 12.20 20.51 11.57
C LEU A 255 11.48 20.62 12.92
N ARG A 256 11.37 19.52 13.65
CA ARG A 256 10.70 19.50 14.96
C ARG A 256 11.34 20.45 15.95
N ARG A 257 12.67 20.56 15.98
CA ARG A 257 13.38 21.48 16.88
C ARG A 257 13.20 22.95 16.52
N LEU A 258 13.10 23.29 15.24
CA LEU A 258 12.73 24.64 14.83
C LEU A 258 11.37 25.02 15.40
N VAL A 259 10.38 24.13 15.26
CA VAL A 259 9.02 24.36 15.77
C VAL A 259 9.03 24.49 17.30
N LEU A 260 9.69 23.56 18.00
CA LEU A 260 9.80 23.58 19.46
C LEU A 260 10.44 24.87 19.97
N ALA A 261 11.44 25.40 19.29
CA ALA A 261 12.12 26.64 19.67
C ALA A 261 11.38 27.91 19.20
N GLY A 262 10.28 27.78 18.46
CA GLY A 262 9.56 28.92 17.85
C GLY A 262 10.38 29.66 16.79
N LYS A 263 11.34 28.98 16.16
CA LYS A 263 12.27 29.54 15.16
C LYS A 263 11.94 29.13 13.74
N ASP A 264 10.78 28.54 13.50
CA ASP A 264 10.34 28.02 12.21
C ASP A 264 9.87 29.09 11.21
N THR A 265 10.62 30.19 11.07
CA THR A 265 10.32 31.22 10.07
C THR A 265 10.71 30.74 8.66
N PRO A 266 10.12 31.29 7.59
CA PRO A 266 10.51 30.96 6.21
C PRO A 266 12.01 31.15 5.94
N GLU A 267 12.65 32.14 6.57
CA GLU A 267 14.08 32.43 6.45
C GLU A 267 14.92 31.32 7.09
N ASN A 268 14.56 30.88 8.29
CA ASN A 268 15.26 29.80 8.99
C ASN A 268 15.03 28.43 8.32
N LEU A 269 13.82 28.18 7.81
CA LEU A 269 13.51 26.99 7.02
C LEU A 269 14.34 26.96 5.73
N LYS A 270 14.43 28.09 5.03
CA LYS A 270 15.29 28.24 3.85
C LYS A 270 16.77 28.09 4.18
N LEU A 271 17.21 28.61 5.33
CA LEU A 271 18.59 28.53 5.79
C LEU A 271 19.02 27.09 6.10
N LEU A 272 18.14 26.27 6.70
CA LEU A 272 18.46 24.88 7.05
C LEU A 272 18.19 23.87 5.95
N PHE A 273 17.16 24.08 5.13
CA PHE A 273 16.68 23.08 4.16
C PHE A 273 16.80 23.54 2.70
N GLY A 274 17.33 24.75 2.48
CA GLY A 274 17.58 25.33 1.17
C GLY A 274 16.36 26.04 0.56
N PRO A 275 16.51 26.64 -0.63
CA PRO A 275 15.45 27.40 -1.29
C PRO A 275 14.19 26.57 -1.61
N ASN A 276 14.32 25.25 -1.70
CA ASN A 276 13.23 24.33 -2.04
C ASN A 276 12.63 23.64 -0.80
N TRP A 277 12.77 24.22 0.38
CA TRP A 277 12.27 23.65 1.63
C TRP A 277 10.75 23.40 1.60
N SER A 278 10.00 24.16 0.81
CA SER A 278 8.55 24.01 0.63
C SER A 278 8.13 22.62 0.14
N SER A 279 9.05 21.88 -0.48
CA SER A 279 8.82 20.45 -0.79
C SER A 279 8.65 19.56 0.44
N GLN A 280 9.02 20.06 1.62
CA GLN A 280 8.86 19.44 2.94
C GLN A 280 7.73 20.08 3.74
N ALA A 281 6.81 20.81 3.08
CA ALA A 281 5.69 21.48 3.74
C ALA A 281 4.88 20.51 4.60
N LYS A 282 4.67 19.27 4.13
CA LYS A 282 3.95 18.25 4.90
C LYS A 282 4.66 17.90 6.21
N GLU A 283 5.94 17.55 6.18
CA GLU A 283 6.70 17.21 7.39
C GLU A 283 6.80 18.37 8.37
N TYR A 284 6.88 19.59 7.84
CA TYR A 284 6.81 20.82 8.62
C TYR A 284 5.43 20.99 9.28
N GLU A 285 4.34 20.92 8.52
CA GLU A 285 2.96 20.99 9.02
C GLU A 285 2.69 19.92 10.09
N ASP A 286 3.13 18.68 9.87
CA ASP A 286 3.02 17.60 10.84
C ASP A 286 3.72 17.97 12.17
N ALA A 287 4.91 18.58 12.10
CA ALA A 287 5.60 19.06 13.30
C ALA A 287 4.87 20.24 13.96
N ARG A 288 4.29 21.15 13.17
CA ARG A 288 3.49 22.30 13.66
C ARG A 288 2.19 21.90 14.30
N MET A 289 1.60 20.78 13.91
CA MET A 289 0.43 20.24 14.57
C MET A 289 0.81 19.48 15.84
N GLU A 290 1.84 18.63 15.79
CA GLU A 290 2.22 17.80 16.94
C GLU A 290 2.74 18.59 18.15
N VAL A 291 3.52 19.65 17.93
CA VAL A 291 4.11 20.40 19.07
C VAL A 291 3.03 21.05 19.94
N PRO A 292 2.04 21.78 19.42
CA PRO A 292 0.91 22.29 20.21
C PRO A 292 0.00 21.20 20.79
N ILE A 293 -0.08 20.02 20.15
CA ILE A 293 -0.84 18.89 20.70
C ILE A 293 -0.15 18.29 21.92
N ASP A 294 1.17 18.45 22.08
CA ASP A 294 1.94 17.89 23.21
C ASP A 294 1.53 16.45 23.56
N PRO A 295 1.83 15.47 22.69
CA PRO A 295 1.35 14.10 22.85
C PRO A 295 1.80 13.52 24.20
N PRO A 296 0.90 12.90 24.98
CA PRO A 296 1.25 12.42 26.31
C PRO A 296 2.13 11.16 26.23
N ARG A 297 2.79 10.82 27.34
CA ARG A 297 3.37 9.49 27.56
C ARG A 297 2.31 8.42 27.29
N GLY A 298 2.73 7.31 26.67
CA GLY A 298 1.80 6.27 26.24
C GLY A 298 1.28 6.44 24.81
N SER A 299 1.50 7.60 24.16
CA SER A 299 1.17 7.79 22.75
C SER A 299 2.30 7.32 21.82
N PRO A 300 1.99 6.75 20.63
CA PRO A 300 2.99 6.48 19.60
C PRO A 300 3.83 7.70 19.24
N SER A 301 3.19 8.87 19.07
CA SER A 301 3.90 10.11 18.74
C SER A 301 4.86 10.54 19.85
N TYR A 302 4.51 10.39 21.14
CA TYR A 302 5.45 10.68 22.23
C TYR A 302 6.69 9.77 22.16
N ALA A 303 6.50 8.46 21.94
CA ALA A 303 7.62 7.52 21.85
C ALA A 303 8.58 7.89 20.70
N MET A 304 8.05 8.25 19.53
CA MET A 304 8.84 8.70 18.39
C MET A 304 9.50 10.07 18.63
N ASN A 305 8.77 10.99 19.23
CA ASN A 305 9.24 12.37 19.45
C ASN A 305 10.28 12.46 20.56
N ALA A 306 10.23 11.60 21.58
CA ALA A 306 11.23 11.55 22.64
C ALA A 306 12.66 11.39 22.09
N TYR A 307 12.83 10.58 21.03
CA TYR A 307 14.12 10.44 20.34
C TYR A 307 14.56 11.73 19.64
N HIS A 308 13.65 12.44 18.98
CA HIS A 308 13.94 13.69 18.28
C HIS A 308 14.20 14.87 19.23
N ASP A 309 13.49 14.88 20.35
CA ASP A 309 13.49 15.95 21.36
C ASP A 309 14.61 15.78 22.38
N ASN A 310 15.31 14.63 22.39
CA ASN A 310 16.43 14.41 23.29
C ASN A 310 17.52 15.48 23.13
N GLY A 311 17.71 16.30 24.17
CA GLY A 311 18.64 17.44 24.18
C GLY A 311 18.15 18.64 23.36
N ALA A 312 16.87 18.74 23.04
CA ALA A 312 16.29 19.94 22.44
C ALA A 312 16.39 21.16 23.39
N PRO A 313 16.41 22.39 22.85
CA PRO A 313 16.29 23.59 23.68
C PRO A 313 14.94 23.63 24.43
N PRO A 314 14.80 24.51 25.45
CA PRO A 314 13.52 24.75 26.09
C PRO A 314 12.41 25.00 25.06
N SER A 315 11.24 24.40 25.27
CA SER A 315 10.12 24.54 24.36
C SER A 315 9.53 25.95 24.46
N THR A 316 9.65 26.71 23.38
CA THR A 316 9.09 28.06 23.20
C THR A 316 8.46 28.18 21.81
N PRO A 317 7.49 27.31 21.43
CA PRO A 317 6.89 27.36 20.11
C PRO A 317 6.21 28.71 19.89
N ARG A 318 6.27 29.25 18.66
CA ARG A 318 5.48 30.45 18.34
C ARG A 318 3.98 30.18 18.55
N PRO A 319 3.18 31.22 18.84
CA PRO A 319 1.74 31.08 18.94
C PRO A 319 1.14 30.37 17.72
N ALA A 320 0.18 29.48 17.98
CA ALA A 320 -0.58 28.82 16.93
C ALA A 320 -1.47 29.83 16.21
N SER A 321 -1.50 29.79 14.88
CA SER A 321 -2.46 30.55 14.06
C SER A 321 -3.89 30.08 14.33
N ASP A 322 -4.88 30.86 13.89
CA ASP A 322 -6.30 30.55 14.12
C ASP A 322 -6.68 29.18 13.53
N ALA A 323 -6.20 28.89 12.31
CA ALA A 323 -6.37 27.60 11.65
C ALA A 323 -5.65 26.46 12.38
N GLU A 324 -4.43 26.69 12.89
CA GLU A 324 -3.72 25.70 13.72
C GLU A 324 -4.52 25.42 15.01
N ARG A 325 -5.07 26.44 15.68
CA ARG A 325 -5.87 26.29 16.90
C ARG A 325 -7.17 25.53 16.64
N GLU A 326 -7.88 25.83 15.54
CA GLU A 326 -9.09 25.11 15.15
C GLU A 326 -8.80 23.63 14.88
N LYS A 327 -7.75 23.33 14.13
CA LYS A 327 -7.37 21.95 13.82
C LYS A 327 -6.90 21.19 15.07
N VAL A 328 -6.16 21.84 15.98
CA VAL A 328 -5.82 21.24 17.29
C VAL A 328 -7.08 20.95 18.09
N ALA A 329 -8.05 21.88 18.14
CA ALA A 329 -9.31 21.67 18.83
C ALA A 329 -10.10 20.49 18.24
N GLN A 330 -10.14 20.37 16.91
CA GLN A 330 -10.77 19.24 16.22
C GLN A 330 -10.11 17.91 16.61
N ILE A 331 -8.78 17.87 16.64
CA ILE A 331 -8.01 16.68 17.06
C ILE A 331 -8.33 16.32 18.51
N ARG A 332 -8.35 17.30 19.43
CA ARG A 332 -8.71 17.06 20.84
C ARG A 332 -10.13 16.54 21.01
N GLY A 333 -11.09 17.08 20.27
CA GLY A 333 -12.47 16.59 20.26
C GLY A 333 -12.54 15.13 19.80
N LEU A 334 -11.76 14.76 18.78
CA LEU A 334 -11.69 13.38 18.30
C LEU A 334 -11.02 12.44 19.30
N GLN A 335 -9.94 12.87 19.96
CA GLN A 335 -9.30 12.12 21.04
C GLN A 335 -10.27 11.86 22.21
N ALA A 336 -11.13 12.82 22.54
CA ALA A 336 -12.16 12.64 23.57
C ALA A 336 -13.17 11.57 23.16
N LYS A 337 -13.69 11.61 21.93
CA LYS A 337 -14.59 10.58 21.39
C LYS A 337 -13.97 9.18 21.37
N ILE A 338 -12.70 9.07 20.96
CA ILE A 338 -11.98 7.79 20.97
C ILE A 338 -11.85 7.27 22.41
N ARG A 339 -11.48 8.14 23.37
CA ARG A 339 -11.34 7.76 24.77
C ARG A 339 -12.67 7.33 25.41
N GLU A 340 -13.77 8.01 25.09
CA GLU A 340 -15.11 7.65 25.55
C GLU A 340 -15.50 6.24 25.09
N ARG A 341 -15.21 5.91 23.83
CA ARG A 341 -15.57 4.62 23.24
C ARG A 341 -14.66 3.48 23.69
N VAL A 342 -13.34 3.70 23.61
CA VAL A 342 -12.33 2.63 23.74
C VAL A 342 -11.83 2.52 25.19
N GLY A 343 -11.86 3.62 25.94
CA GLY A 343 -11.22 3.75 27.24
C GLY A 343 -9.82 4.37 27.17
N ALA A 344 -9.32 4.86 28.30
CA ALA A 344 -7.98 5.44 28.39
C ALA A 344 -6.88 4.36 28.27
N GLY A 345 -5.76 4.71 27.61
CA GLY A 345 -4.59 3.83 27.48
C GLY A 345 -4.79 2.61 26.57
N LYS A 346 -5.85 2.61 25.74
CA LYS A 346 -6.16 1.52 24.81
C LYS A 346 -6.16 2.01 23.36
N ALA A 347 -5.65 1.19 22.46
CA ALA A 347 -5.73 1.44 21.03
C ALA A 347 -7.12 1.07 20.48
N PRO A 348 -7.72 1.88 19.59
CA PRO A 348 -8.99 1.53 18.95
C PRO A 348 -8.87 0.28 18.08
N SER A 349 -9.87 -0.60 18.13
CA SER A 349 -10.02 -1.70 17.17
C SER A 349 -10.43 -1.18 15.78
N TRP A 350 -10.48 -2.06 14.78
CA TRP A 350 -11.00 -1.69 13.47
C TRP A 350 -12.48 -1.27 13.55
N ASP A 351 -13.29 -2.01 14.31
CA ASP A 351 -14.73 -1.72 14.52
C ASP A 351 -14.92 -0.37 15.22
N ASP A 352 -14.05 -0.04 16.18
CA ASP A 352 -14.06 1.26 16.85
C ASP A 352 -13.75 2.39 15.87
N ARG A 353 -12.73 2.20 15.01
CA ARG A 353 -12.37 3.18 13.98
C ARG A 353 -13.54 3.43 13.03
N GLU A 354 -14.16 2.37 12.51
CA GLU A 354 -15.27 2.50 11.58
C GLU A 354 -16.44 3.24 12.24
N ALA A 355 -16.86 2.82 13.44
CA ALA A 355 -17.96 3.46 14.15
C ALA A 355 -17.70 4.94 14.50
N ILE A 356 -16.47 5.29 14.90
CA ILE A 356 -16.11 6.68 15.20
C ILE A 356 -16.11 7.51 13.92
N LEU A 357 -15.55 7.01 12.82
CA LEU A 357 -15.53 7.72 11.55
C LEU A 357 -16.94 7.92 11.00
N LEU A 358 -17.79 6.88 11.01
CA LEU A 358 -19.18 6.97 10.59
C LEU A 358 -20.01 7.96 11.42
N SER A 359 -19.62 8.26 12.67
CA SER A 359 -20.26 9.31 13.48
C SER A 359 -20.09 10.74 12.92
N PHE A 360 -19.19 10.94 11.95
CA PHE A 360 -19.04 12.20 11.21
C PHE A 360 -19.94 12.27 9.96
N GLY A 361 -20.78 11.27 9.73
CA GLY A 361 -21.70 11.23 8.60
C GLY A 361 -21.01 10.90 7.26
N PRO A 362 -21.60 11.31 6.12
CA PRO A 362 -21.10 10.93 4.80
C PRO A 362 -19.71 11.47 4.47
N ASN A 363 -19.27 12.53 5.17
CA ASN A 363 -17.97 13.18 4.94
C ASN A 363 -16.83 12.56 5.76
N TRP A 364 -17.05 11.39 6.37
CA TRP A 364 -16.02 10.71 7.16
C TRP A 364 -14.67 10.50 6.44
N PRO A 365 -14.57 10.33 5.10
CA PRO A 365 -13.27 10.17 4.44
C PRO A 365 -12.35 11.39 4.63
N GLU A 366 -12.91 12.59 4.73
CA GLU A 366 -12.16 13.83 4.96
C GLU A 366 -11.54 13.88 6.36
N HIS A 367 -12.15 13.18 7.32
CA HIS A 367 -11.68 13.10 8.70
C HIS A 367 -10.63 12.02 8.94
N LEU A 368 -10.34 11.16 7.96
CA LEU A 368 -9.45 10.01 8.14
C LEU A 368 -8.03 10.45 8.56
N GLN A 369 -7.48 11.51 7.96
CA GLN A 369 -6.16 12.01 8.33
C GLN A 369 -6.14 12.61 9.74
N THR A 370 -7.18 13.37 10.11
CA THR A 370 -7.34 13.93 11.46
C THR A 370 -7.50 12.82 12.50
N TYR A 371 -8.23 11.74 12.16
CA TYR A 371 -8.36 10.54 12.99
C TYR A 371 -7.01 9.87 13.24
N MET A 372 -6.22 9.63 12.19
CA MET A 372 -4.89 9.04 12.34
C MET A 372 -3.97 9.89 13.20
N LEU A 373 -4.02 11.21 13.06
CA LEU A 373 -3.24 12.10 13.92
C LEU A 373 -3.74 12.09 15.36
N ALA A 374 -5.05 12.10 15.57
CA ALA A 374 -5.67 12.02 16.90
C ALA A 374 -5.29 10.74 17.64
N THR A 375 -5.38 9.58 16.98
CA THR A 375 -4.97 8.29 17.58
C THR A 375 -3.48 8.30 17.90
N ASN A 376 -2.61 8.67 16.96
CA ASN A 376 -1.16 8.65 17.18
C ASN A 376 -0.69 9.60 18.29
N THR A 377 -1.44 10.66 18.55
CA THR A 377 -1.11 11.68 19.56
C THR A 377 -1.89 11.55 20.87
N MET A 378 -2.68 10.50 21.07
CA MET A 378 -3.32 10.17 22.34
C MET A 378 -2.65 8.98 23.03
N ASP A 379 -2.81 8.86 24.34
CA ASP A 379 -2.33 7.73 25.12
C ASP A 379 -3.02 6.42 24.69
N GLN A 380 -2.21 5.47 24.23
CA GLN A 380 -2.60 4.11 23.84
C GLN A 380 -1.86 3.04 24.67
N GLY A 381 -1.20 3.42 25.77
CA GLY A 381 -0.42 2.50 26.60
C GLY A 381 0.93 2.09 25.98
N VAL A 382 1.43 2.82 24.99
CA VAL A 382 2.72 2.55 24.34
C VAL A 382 3.87 2.85 25.29
N GLN A 383 4.62 1.82 25.67
CA GLN A 383 5.83 2.00 26.47
C GLN A 383 6.97 2.52 25.58
N PRO A 384 7.66 3.62 25.95
CA PRO A 384 8.88 4.03 25.26
C PRO A 384 9.93 2.92 25.39
N ARG A 385 10.53 2.52 24.26
CA ARG A 385 11.60 1.52 24.21
C ARG A 385 12.94 2.08 24.67
#